data_AF-A0A7X6JY66-F1
#
_entry.id   AF-A0A7X6JY66-F1
#
_cell.length_a   1.000
_cell.length_b   1.000
_cell.length_c   1.000
_cell.angle_alpha   90.00
_cell.angle_beta   90.00
_cell.angle_gamma   90.00
#
_symmetry.space_group_name_H-M   'P 1'
#
loop_
_entity.id
_entity.type
_entity.pdbx_description
1 polymer ?
#
loop_
_entity_poly.entity_id
_entity_poly.type
_entity_poly.pdbx_seq_one_letter_code
_entity_poly.pdbx_strand_id
1 'polypeptide(L)'
;MPDALAAAFALPGLWALIGAILVSGTVYGFAGFGAALVFLPVAVALVPPELAVAAFSLTAVSSLVTVVPRAWPMTGKRTLGLMLAGATAGFPLGVWVLRAADETAIRWAVSGLVLATLAALVAGWRMRAAPGTGALLGVGGATGVIGGATGLTGPVVILFNLGAGAPAAVTRANTLVFLTLASALLLPQLWAQGLLRPEALWLGLILMGPYAVGNWIGQAMFDPAREALYRRVAYAIIGASALAGLPVWD
;
A
#
# COMPACT_ATOMS: atom_id res chain seq x y z
N MET A 1 8.57 -27.42 4.32
CA MET A 1 7.42 -26.68 3.75
C MET A 1 6.14 -26.79 4.59
N PRO A 2 5.71 -27.97 5.10
CA PRO A 2 4.56 -28.02 6.02
C PRO A 2 4.78 -27.23 7.32
N ASP A 3 6.02 -27.15 7.82
CA ASP A 3 6.33 -26.42 9.07
C ASP A 3 6.15 -24.90 8.94
N ALA A 4 6.46 -24.32 7.77
CA ALA A 4 6.27 -22.89 7.51
C ALA A 4 4.78 -22.52 7.36
N LEU A 5 3.97 -23.43 6.80
CA LEU A 5 2.52 -23.27 6.73
C LEU A 5 1.91 -23.37 8.14
N ALA A 6 2.33 -24.35 8.93
CA ALA A 6 1.90 -24.49 10.32
C ALA A 6 2.29 -23.26 11.17
N ALA A 7 3.50 -22.73 10.97
CA ALA A 7 3.94 -21.49 11.62
C ALA A 7 3.07 -20.29 11.24
N ALA A 8 2.67 -20.16 9.97
CA ALA A 8 1.77 -19.10 9.53
C ALA A 8 0.38 -19.19 10.19
N PHE A 9 -0.17 -20.40 10.34
CA PHE A 9 -1.43 -20.62 11.07
C PHE A 9 -1.30 -20.45 12.59
N ALA A 10 -0.10 -20.67 13.13
CA ALA A 10 0.20 -20.50 14.55
C ALA A 10 0.55 -19.05 14.92
N LEU A 11 0.63 -18.11 13.96
CA LEU A 11 0.94 -16.71 14.24
C LEU A 11 -0.09 -16.10 15.20
N PRO A 12 0.33 -15.65 16.40
CA PRO A 12 -0.56 -14.88 17.26
C PRO A 12 -1.00 -13.62 16.52
N GLY A 13 -2.32 -13.43 16.39
CA GLY A 13 -2.88 -12.29 15.66
C GLY A 13 -3.23 -12.55 14.19
N LEU A 14 -3.10 -13.77 13.65
CA LEU A 14 -3.51 -14.09 12.28
C LEU A 14 -4.95 -13.66 11.96
N TRP A 15 -5.90 -13.91 12.87
CA TRP A 15 -7.29 -13.50 12.69
C TRP A 15 -7.46 -11.98 12.65
N ALA A 16 -6.67 -11.24 13.43
CA ALA A 16 -6.66 -9.79 13.38
C ALA A 16 -6.05 -9.29 12.05
N LEU A 17 -5.00 -9.94 11.54
CA LEU A 17 -4.45 -9.66 10.21
C LEU A 17 -5.46 -9.95 9.08
N ILE A 18 -6.20 -11.06 9.16
CA ILE A 18 -7.26 -11.40 8.21
C ILE A 18 -8.38 -10.35 8.25
N GLY A 19 -8.81 -9.95 9.45
CA GLY A 19 -9.80 -8.88 9.62
C GLY A 19 -9.30 -7.56 9.04
N ALA A 20 -8.07 -7.17 9.37
CA ALA A 20 -7.45 -5.94 8.89
C ALA A 20 -7.29 -5.92 7.37
N ILE A 21 -6.85 -7.02 6.75
CA ILE A 21 -6.69 -7.09 5.29
C ILE A 21 -8.04 -7.10 4.56
N LEU A 22 -9.09 -7.68 5.17
CA LEU A 22 -10.44 -7.67 4.60
C LEU A 22 -11.03 -6.25 4.62
N VAL A 23 -10.89 -5.54 5.74
CA VAL A 23 -11.27 -4.12 5.85
C VAL A 23 -10.46 -3.27 4.88
N SER A 24 -9.15 -3.48 4.83
CA SER A 24 -8.23 -2.83 3.88
C SER A 24 -8.64 -3.05 2.42
N GLY A 25 -8.94 -4.29 2.04
CA GLY A 25 -9.45 -4.63 0.71
C GLY A 25 -10.79 -3.95 0.42
N THR A 26 -11.70 -3.91 1.38
CA THR A 26 -13.00 -3.23 1.24
C THR A 26 -12.83 -1.73 0.98
N VAL A 27 -11.99 -1.07 1.79
CA VAL A 27 -11.62 0.35 1.60
C VAL A 27 -11.01 0.57 0.23
N TYR A 28 -10.08 -0.29 -0.17
CA TYR A 28 -9.46 -0.21 -1.49
C TYR A 28 -10.46 -0.41 -2.63
N GLY A 29 -11.41 -1.32 -2.49
CA GLY A 29 -12.41 -1.62 -3.52
C GLY A 29 -13.30 -0.43 -3.85
N PHE A 30 -13.81 0.29 -2.83
CA PHE A 30 -14.64 1.46 -3.07
C PHE A 30 -13.82 2.75 -3.29
N ALA A 31 -12.70 2.93 -2.59
CA ALA A 31 -11.92 4.18 -2.65
C ALA A 31 -10.86 4.19 -3.76
N GLY A 32 -10.38 3.02 -4.18
CA GLY A 32 -9.28 2.85 -5.14
C GLY A 32 -7.89 3.16 -4.57
N PHE A 33 -7.76 3.36 -3.25
CA PHE A 33 -6.51 3.58 -2.55
C PHE A 33 -6.63 3.19 -1.07
N GLY A 34 -5.54 3.28 -0.32
CA GLY A 34 -5.57 3.19 1.14
C GLY A 34 -5.47 1.78 1.71
N ALA A 35 -5.34 0.75 0.87
CA ALA A 35 -5.11 -0.62 1.34
C ALA A 35 -3.95 -0.69 2.35
N ALA A 36 -2.78 -0.19 1.96
CA ALA A 36 -1.59 -0.18 2.81
C ALA A 36 -1.75 0.73 4.03
N LEU A 37 -2.45 1.86 3.87
CA LEU A 37 -2.71 2.83 4.95
C LEU A 37 -3.58 2.25 6.07
N VAL A 38 -4.42 1.26 5.76
CA VAL A 38 -5.25 0.53 6.72
C VAL A 38 -4.49 -0.66 7.28
N PHE A 39 -3.90 -1.48 6.41
CA PHE A 39 -3.33 -2.76 6.82
C PHE A 39 -2.01 -2.61 7.57
N LEU A 40 -1.07 -1.79 7.09
CA LEU A 40 0.28 -1.80 7.65
C LEU A 40 0.39 -1.30 9.08
N PRO A 41 -0.28 -0.21 9.53
CA PRO A 41 -0.24 0.17 10.94
C PRO A 41 -0.66 -0.95 11.89
N VAL A 42 -1.70 -1.71 11.52
CA VAL A 42 -2.18 -2.85 12.30
C VAL A 42 -1.20 -4.01 12.21
N ALA A 43 -0.70 -4.32 11.01
CA ALA A 43 0.17 -5.46 10.79
C ALA A 43 1.53 -5.31 11.50
N VAL A 44 2.17 -4.14 11.41
CA VAL A 44 3.47 -3.91 12.07
C VAL A 44 3.36 -3.84 13.60
N ALA A 45 2.15 -3.72 14.14
CA ALA A 45 1.90 -3.84 15.58
C ALA A 45 1.76 -5.30 16.06
N LEU A 46 1.49 -6.23 15.15
CA LEU A 46 1.26 -7.65 15.47
C LEU A 46 2.43 -8.55 15.07
N VAL A 47 3.15 -8.19 14.02
CA VAL A 47 4.25 -8.98 13.46
C VAL A 47 5.43 -8.08 13.07
N PRO A 48 6.65 -8.65 12.91
CA PRO A 48 7.81 -7.88 12.49
C PRO A 48 7.54 -7.08 11.21
N PRO A 49 8.02 -5.82 11.11
CA PRO A 49 7.71 -4.95 9.98
C PRO A 49 8.07 -5.54 8.61
N GLU A 50 9.17 -6.28 8.52
CA GLU A 50 9.62 -6.91 7.28
C GLU A 50 8.64 -7.99 6.82
N LEU A 51 8.10 -8.76 7.77
CA LEU A 51 7.08 -9.78 7.50
C LEU A 51 5.79 -9.13 7.00
N ALA A 52 5.33 -8.06 7.66
CA ALA A 52 4.13 -7.32 7.26
C ALA A 52 4.25 -6.71 5.86
N VAL A 53 5.36 -6.02 5.58
CA VAL A 53 5.63 -5.39 4.28
C VAL A 53 5.74 -6.43 3.17
N ALA A 54 6.46 -7.53 3.39
CA ALA A 54 6.61 -8.59 2.41
C ALA A 54 5.28 -9.32 2.12
N ALA A 55 4.53 -9.68 3.17
CA ALA A 55 3.23 -10.34 3.02
C ALA A 55 2.23 -9.43 2.28
N PHE A 56 2.14 -8.16 2.67
CA PHE A 56 1.25 -7.20 2.01
C PHE A 56 1.62 -6.97 0.54
N SER A 57 2.91 -6.83 0.24
CA SER A 57 3.39 -6.64 -1.14
C SER A 57 3.00 -7.83 -2.02
N LEU A 58 3.08 -9.05 -1.47
CA LEU A 58 2.67 -10.27 -2.16
C LEU A 58 1.15 -10.32 -2.36
N THR A 59 0.36 -10.01 -1.33
CA THR A 59 -1.10 -9.91 -1.42
C THR A 59 -1.55 -8.90 -2.48
N ALA A 60 -0.86 -7.76 -2.58
CA ALA A 60 -1.16 -6.71 -3.56
C ALA A 60 -0.94 -7.16 -5.02
N VAL A 61 -0.11 -8.18 -5.27
CA VAL A 61 0.09 -8.77 -6.61
C VAL A 61 -1.21 -9.32 -7.20
N SER A 62 -2.17 -9.73 -6.37
CA SER A 62 -3.52 -10.14 -6.85
C SER A 62 -4.22 -9.05 -7.67
N SER A 63 -3.86 -7.78 -7.48
CA SER A 63 -4.39 -6.65 -8.26
C SER A 63 -3.87 -6.62 -9.71
N LEU A 64 -2.77 -7.32 -10.03
CA LEU A 64 -2.27 -7.46 -11.41
C LEU A 64 -3.26 -8.19 -12.32
N VAL A 65 -4.00 -9.15 -11.78
CA VAL A 65 -4.97 -9.93 -12.58
C VAL A 65 -6.39 -9.36 -12.47
N THR A 66 -6.72 -8.67 -11.38
CA THR A 66 -8.08 -8.18 -11.12
C THR A 66 -8.31 -6.72 -11.56
N VAL A 67 -7.33 -5.83 -11.35
CA VAL A 67 -7.49 -4.37 -11.53
C VAL A 67 -6.72 -3.87 -12.75
N VAL A 68 -5.46 -4.28 -12.89
CA VAL A 68 -4.56 -3.76 -13.93
C VAL A 68 -5.08 -3.96 -15.36
N PRO A 69 -5.66 -5.11 -15.76
CA PRO A 69 -6.08 -5.31 -17.16
C PRO A 69 -7.15 -4.30 -17.60
N ARG A 70 -8.04 -3.90 -16.69
CA ARG A 70 -9.09 -2.90 -16.96
C ARG A 70 -8.56 -1.48 -16.93
N ALA A 71 -7.62 -1.17 -16.03
CA ALA A 71 -7.07 0.17 -15.86
C ALA A 71 -5.95 0.50 -16.87
N TRP A 72 -5.21 -0.51 -17.35
CA TRP A 72 -4.04 -0.35 -18.20
C TRP A 72 -4.29 0.48 -19.47
N PRO A 73 -5.39 0.32 -20.22
CA PRO A 73 -5.64 1.13 -21.41
C PRO A 73 -5.78 2.63 -21.11
N MET A 74 -6.19 2.99 -19.89
CA MET A 74 -6.48 4.38 -19.47
C MET A 74 -5.26 5.09 -18.87
N THR A 75 -4.15 4.39 -18.65
CA THR A 75 -2.96 4.95 -18.00
C THR A 75 -2.10 5.80 -18.93
N GLY A 76 -1.55 6.90 -18.40
CA GLY A 76 -0.50 7.67 -19.05
C GLY A 76 0.85 6.96 -18.93
N LYS A 77 1.24 6.21 -19.97
CA LYS A 77 2.44 5.32 -19.97
C LYS A 77 3.72 6.03 -19.59
N ARG A 78 3.94 7.25 -20.10
CA ARG A 78 5.13 8.05 -19.80
C ARG A 78 5.20 8.41 -18.31
N THR A 79 4.11 8.94 -17.75
CA THR A 79 4.03 9.33 -16.35
C THR A 79 4.25 8.13 -15.42
N LEU A 80 3.55 7.04 -15.71
CA LEU A 80 3.66 5.79 -14.97
C LEU A 80 5.09 5.23 -15.03
N GLY A 81 5.68 5.16 -16.23
CA GLY A 81 7.03 4.62 -16.43
C GLY A 81 8.11 5.41 -15.70
N LEU A 82 8.05 6.74 -15.73
CA LEU A 82 9.01 7.60 -15.02
C LEU A 82 8.90 7.41 -13.50
N MET A 83 7.69 7.36 -12.95
CA MET A 83 7.51 7.14 -11.52
C MET A 83 7.94 5.74 -11.10
N LEU A 84 7.64 4.70 -11.89
CA LEU A 84 8.11 3.34 -11.60
C LEU A 84 9.63 3.23 -11.69
N ALA A 85 10.27 3.92 -12.65
CA ALA A 85 11.72 3.98 -12.74
C ALA A 85 12.33 4.63 -11.49
N GLY A 86 11.79 5.77 -11.06
CA GLY A 86 12.19 6.41 -9.80
C GLY A 86 11.99 5.49 -8.59
N ALA A 87 10.81 4.87 -8.47
CA ALA A 87 10.50 3.97 -7.36
C ALA A 87 11.43 2.76 -7.32
N THR A 88 11.71 2.16 -8.48
CA THR A 88 12.64 1.03 -8.61
C THR A 88 14.05 1.41 -8.16
N ALA A 89 14.51 2.63 -8.47
CA ALA A 89 15.80 3.14 -7.99
C ALA A 89 15.79 3.43 -6.48
N GLY A 90 14.64 3.83 -5.91
CA GLY A 90 14.51 4.13 -4.48
C GLY A 90 14.32 2.89 -3.59
N PHE A 91 13.74 1.80 -4.12
CA PHE A 91 13.45 0.60 -3.32
C PHE A 91 14.66 -0.03 -2.64
N PRO A 92 15.84 -0.18 -3.26
CA PRO A 92 17.00 -0.74 -2.58
C PRO A 92 17.35 0.00 -1.29
N LEU A 93 17.32 1.34 -1.32
CA LEU A 93 17.57 2.17 -0.14
C LEU A 93 16.45 2.02 0.90
N GLY A 94 15.19 2.05 0.47
CA GLY A 94 14.05 1.86 1.37
C GLY A 94 14.07 0.52 2.08
N VAL A 95 14.29 -0.57 1.33
CA VAL A 95 14.37 -1.92 1.88
C VAL A 95 15.59 -2.09 2.80
N TRP A 96 16.71 -1.41 2.48
CA TRP A 96 17.86 -1.38 3.37
C TRP A 96 17.52 -0.70 4.70
N VAL A 97 16.78 0.43 4.68
CA VAL A 97 16.27 1.08 5.89
C VAL A 97 15.35 0.15 6.67
N LEU A 98 14.41 -0.52 5.99
CA LEU A 98 13.51 -1.50 6.62
C LEU A 98 14.28 -2.59 7.36
N ARG A 99 15.38 -3.08 6.77
CA ARG A 99 16.21 -4.14 7.36
C ARG A 99 17.12 -3.65 8.50
N ALA A 100 17.61 -2.42 8.42
CA ALA A 100 18.66 -1.90 9.31
C ALA A 100 18.12 -1.08 10.47
N ALA A 101 16.91 -0.53 10.35
CA ALA A 101 16.28 0.27 11.39
C ALA A 101 15.71 -0.60 12.51
N ASP A 102 15.56 0.01 13.68
CA ASP A 102 14.82 -0.59 14.80
C ASP A 102 13.34 -0.80 14.44
N GLU A 103 12.76 -1.93 14.85
CA GLU A 103 11.36 -2.26 14.55
C GLU A 103 10.40 -1.18 15.08
N THR A 104 10.67 -0.65 16.28
CA THR A 104 9.86 0.41 16.90
C THR A 104 9.91 1.69 16.07
N ALA A 105 11.09 2.02 15.52
CA ALA A 105 11.26 3.18 14.65
C ALA A 105 10.46 3.04 13.35
N ILE A 106 10.42 1.85 12.75
CA ILE A 106 9.58 1.58 11.58
C ILE A 106 8.09 1.67 11.92
N ARG A 107 7.66 1.15 13.08
CA ARG A 107 6.26 1.26 13.53
C ARG A 107 5.83 2.72 13.72
N TRP A 108 6.67 3.55 14.34
CA TRP A 108 6.43 5.00 14.43
C TRP A 108 6.41 5.67 13.06
N ALA A 109 7.33 5.31 12.16
CA ALA A 109 7.37 5.87 10.81
C ALA A 109 6.10 5.52 10.00
N VAL A 110 5.63 4.27 10.08
CA VAL A 110 4.39 3.81 9.45
C VAL A 110 3.20 4.62 9.97
N SER A 111 2.96 4.63 11.28
CA SER A 111 1.81 5.31 11.88
C SER A 111 1.87 6.82 11.66
N GLY A 112 3.04 7.44 11.83
CA GLY A 112 3.25 8.86 11.56
C GLY A 112 3.00 9.23 10.10
N LEU A 113 3.48 8.42 9.15
CA LEU A 113 3.25 8.65 7.73
C LEU A 113 1.77 8.48 7.36
N VAL A 114 1.07 7.50 7.93
CA VAL A 114 -0.37 7.33 7.72
C VAL A 114 -1.13 8.55 8.24
N LEU A 115 -0.84 9.02 9.45
CA LEU A 115 -1.47 10.20 10.04
C LEU A 115 -1.18 11.46 9.23
N ALA A 116 0.07 11.66 8.79
CA ALA A 116 0.45 12.80 7.95
C ALA A 116 -0.28 12.76 6.61
N THR A 117 -0.37 11.58 5.98
CA THR A 117 -1.12 11.38 4.73
C THR A 117 -2.60 11.69 4.92
N LEU A 118 -3.19 11.19 6.02
CA LEU A 118 -4.59 11.42 6.35
C LEU A 118 -4.87 12.91 6.59
N ALA A 119 -4.02 13.60 7.35
CA ALA A 119 -4.14 15.03 7.61
C ALA A 119 -4.09 15.84 6.29
N ALA A 120 -3.15 15.52 5.41
CA ALA A 120 -3.04 16.16 4.10
C ALA A 120 -4.27 15.89 3.21
N LEU A 121 -4.82 14.67 3.25
CA LEU A 121 -6.05 14.29 2.54
C LEU A 121 -7.28 15.04 3.07
N VAL A 122 -7.43 15.16 4.39
CA VAL A 122 -8.53 15.91 5.04
C VAL A 122 -8.43 17.40 4.74
N ALA A 123 -7.21 17.95 4.70
CA ALA A 123 -6.96 19.33 4.29
C ALA A 123 -7.26 19.59 2.79
N GLY A 124 -7.57 18.53 2.02
CA GLY A 124 -7.84 18.64 0.59
C GLY A 124 -6.59 18.97 -0.23
N TRP A 125 -5.40 18.69 0.30
CA TRP A 125 -4.16 18.96 -0.42
C TRP A 125 -4.12 18.12 -1.69
N ARG A 126 -4.08 18.83 -2.83
CA ARG A 126 -3.90 18.24 -4.15
C ARG A 126 -2.90 19.06 -4.93
N MET A 127 -1.92 18.40 -5.52
CA MET A 127 -1.07 19.08 -6.49
C MET A 127 -1.89 19.39 -7.76
N ARG A 128 -1.90 20.66 -8.15
CA ARG A 128 -2.73 21.17 -9.25
C ARG A 128 -2.01 21.20 -10.61
N ALA A 129 -0.68 21.22 -10.62
CA ALA A 129 0.12 21.36 -11.84
C ALA A 129 0.64 20.02 -12.34
N ALA A 130 0.68 19.85 -13.66
CA ALA A 130 1.29 18.67 -14.28
C ALA A 130 2.80 18.64 -13.99
N PRO A 131 3.31 17.62 -13.30
CA PRO A 131 4.72 17.53 -12.95
C PRO A 131 5.61 17.30 -14.18
N GLY A 132 6.75 17.98 -14.22
CA GLY A 132 7.80 17.70 -15.20
C GLY A 132 8.50 16.36 -14.94
N THR A 133 9.33 15.92 -15.89
CA THR A 133 10.08 14.64 -15.82
C THR A 133 10.86 14.46 -14.51
N GLY A 134 11.60 15.50 -14.08
CA GLY A 134 12.40 15.45 -12.86
C GLY A 134 11.54 15.30 -11.60
N ALA A 135 10.37 15.94 -11.57
CA ALA A 135 9.45 15.84 -10.44
C ALA A 135 8.79 14.44 -10.38
N LEU A 136 8.46 13.85 -11.53
CA LEU A 136 7.97 12.46 -11.59
C LEU A 136 9.02 11.44 -11.11
N LEU A 137 10.27 11.59 -11.54
CA LEU A 137 11.36 10.73 -11.06
C LEU A 137 11.60 10.92 -9.56
N GLY A 138 11.60 12.16 -9.07
CA GLY A 138 11.78 12.47 -7.65
C GLY A 138 10.66 11.89 -6.77
N VAL A 139 9.40 11.99 -7.22
CA VAL A 139 8.24 11.41 -6.53
C VAL A 139 8.27 9.89 -6.58
N GLY A 140 8.63 9.32 -7.72
CA GLY A 140 8.91 7.90 -7.84
C GLY A 140 9.97 7.46 -6.82
N GLY A 141 11.12 8.13 -6.81
CA GLY A 141 12.22 7.87 -5.88
C GLY A 141 11.82 7.96 -4.42
N ALA A 142 11.13 9.04 -4.02
CA ALA A 142 10.59 9.20 -2.68
C ALA A 142 9.60 8.08 -2.33
N THR A 143 8.74 7.68 -3.27
CA THR A 143 7.85 6.52 -3.11
C THR A 143 8.62 5.22 -2.95
N GLY A 144 9.72 5.04 -3.68
CA GLY A 144 10.58 3.86 -3.56
C GLY A 144 11.27 3.78 -2.20
N VAL A 145 11.81 4.89 -1.71
CA VAL A 145 12.46 4.95 -0.39
C VAL A 145 11.43 4.74 0.72
N ILE A 146 10.36 5.53 0.73
CA ILE A 146 9.32 5.47 1.76
C ILE A 146 8.58 4.13 1.69
N GLY A 147 8.15 3.72 0.50
CA GLY A 147 7.44 2.46 0.27
C GLY A 147 8.31 1.23 0.49
N GLY A 148 9.62 1.30 0.22
CA GLY A 148 10.55 0.22 0.58
C GLY A 148 10.76 0.12 2.09
N ALA A 149 10.87 1.25 2.79
CA ALA A 149 11.10 1.30 4.23
C ALA A 149 9.86 0.91 5.06
N THR A 150 8.67 1.24 4.56
CA THR A 150 7.42 1.14 5.35
C THR A 150 6.34 0.27 4.71
N GLY A 151 6.52 -0.17 3.45
CA GLY A 151 5.47 -0.80 2.63
C GLY A 151 4.40 0.17 2.11
N LEU A 152 4.43 1.44 2.52
CA LEU A 152 3.44 2.45 2.13
C LEU A 152 3.83 3.12 0.81
N THR A 153 3.50 2.49 -0.32
CA THR A 153 3.70 3.07 -1.67
C THR A 153 2.63 4.11 -2.05
N GLY A 154 1.53 4.17 -1.29
CA GLY A 154 0.38 5.07 -1.50
C GLY A 154 0.59 6.55 -1.20
N PRO A 155 1.06 6.93 0.01
CA PRO A 155 1.15 8.30 0.50
C PRO A 155 1.64 9.33 -0.53
N VAL A 156 2.86 9.14 -1.02
CA VAL A 156 3.55 10.11 -1.87
C VAL A 156 2.78 10.29 -3.19
N VAL A 157 2.29 9.19 -3.76
CA VAL A 157 1.58 9.17 -5.04
C VAL A 157 0.21 9.83 -4.97
N ILE A 158 -0.52 9.55 -3.88
CA ILE A 158 -1.86 10.10 -3.69
C ILE A 158 -1.78 11.62 -3.48
N LEU A 159 -0.82 12.09 -2.68
CA LEU A 159 -0.63 13.53 -2.43
C LEU A 159 -0.14 14.27 -3.67
N PHE A 160 0.75 13.64 -4.44
CA PHE A 160 1.27 14.22 -5.68
C PHE A 160 0.30 14.12 -6.86
N ASN A 161 -0.81 13.39 -6.68
CA ASN A 161 -1.90 13.23 -7.64
C ASN A 161 -1.41 12.81 -9.04
N LEU A 162 -1.18 11.51 -9.21
CA LEU A 162 -0.64 10.87 -10.42
C LEU A 162 -1.42 11.20 -11.71
N GLY A 163 -1.07 12.31 -12.36
CA GLY A 163 -1.82 12.86 -13.50
C GLY A 163 -2.58 14.16 -13.19
N ALA A 164 -2.06 15.01 -12.31
CA ALA A 164 -2.57 16.37 -12.11
C ALA A 164 -2.83 17.08 -13.46
N GLY A 165 -4.09 17.47 -13.69
CA GLY A 165 -4.56 18.05 -14.95
C GLY A 165 -5.19 17.05 -15.94
N ALA A 166 -5.14 15.75 -15.68
CA ALA A 166 -5.79 14.71 -16.47
C ALA A 166 -7.22 14.41 -15.96
N PRO A 167 -8.08 13.77 -16.78
CA PRO A 167 -9.40 13.32 -16.34
C PRO A 167 -9.31 12.40 -15.11
N ALA A 168 -10.31 12.47 -14.23
CA ALA A 168 -10.33 11.70 -12.97
C ALA A 168 -10.13 10.18 -13.20
N ALA A 169 -10.66 9.66 -14.30
CA ALA A 169 -10.52 8.25 -14.66
C ALA A 169 -9.06 7.86 -14.99
N VAL A 170 -8.30 8.73 -15.67
CA VAL A 170 -6.87 8.51 -15.96
C VAL A 170 -6.04 8.58 -14.68
N THR A 171 -6.34 9.54 -13.80
CA THR A 171 -5.65 9.69 -12.51
C THR A 171 -5.87 8.45 -11.63
N ARG A 172 -7.11 7.96 -11.56
CA ARG A 172 -7.45 6.72 -10.85
C ARG A 172 -6.73 5.53 -11.45
N ALA A 173 -6.76 5.37 -12.77
CA ALA A 173 -6.07 4.28 -13.46
C ALA A 173 -4.56 4.30 -13.21
N ASN A 174 -3.91 5.45 -13.33
CA ASN A 174 -2.49 5.63 -13.04
C ASN A 174 -2.15 5.23 -11.60
N THR A 175 -2.95 5.67 -10.63
CA THR A 175 -2.72 5.37 -9.21
C THR A 175 -2.85 3.87 -8.96
N LEU A 176 -3.94 3.23 -9.42
CA LEU A 176 -4.17 1.80 -9.23
C LEU A 176 -3.04 0.95 -9.84
N VAL A 177 -2.67 1.25 -11.09
CA VAL A 177 -1.62 0.53 -11.81
C VAL A 177 -0.25 0.78 -11.19
N PHE A 178 0.06 2.02 -10.81
CA PHE A 178 1.30 2.35 -10.13
C PHE A 178 1.43 1.60 -8.82
N LEU A 179 0.43 1.63 -7.93
CA LEU A 179 0.50 0.96 -6.63
C LEU A 179 0.68 -0.55 -6.76
N THR A 180 0.01 -1.14 -7.75
CA THR A 180 0.13 -2.57 -8.03
C THR A 180 1.52 -2.93 -8.54
N LEU A 181 2.01 -2.21 -9.56
CA LEU A 181 3.32 -2.46 -10.15
C LEU A 181 4.46 -2.13 -9.19
N ALA A 182 4.34 -1.07 -8.40
CA ALA A 182 5.30 -0.72 -7.36
C ALA A 182 5.42 -1.82 -6.32
N SER A 183 4.28 -2.38 -5.87
CA SER A 183 4.29 -3.52 -4.93
C SER A 183 4.91 -4.77 -5.54
N ALA A 184 4.66 -5.04 -6.82
CA ALA A 184 5.29 -6.15 -7.54
C ALA A 184 6.80 -5.95 -7.72
N LEU A 185 7.24 -4.71 -8.00
CA LEU A 185 8.66 -4.35 -8.16
C LEU A 185 9.44 -4.33 -6.84
N LEU A 186 8.74 -4.17 -5.71
CA LEU A 186 9.32 -4.26 -4.38
C LEU A 186 9.70 -5.72 -4.02
N LEU A 187 8.96 -6.72 -4.50
CA LEU A 187 9.20 -8.13 -4.18
C LEU A 187 10.62 -8.64 -4.56
N PRO A 188 11.14 -8.38 -5.78
CA PRO A 188 12.53 -8.72 -6.11
C PRO A 188 13.56 -8.07 -5.17
N GLN A 189 13.28 -6.85 -4.69
CA GLN A 189 14.18 -6.14 -3.79
C GLN A 189 14.17 -6.73 -2.38
N LEU A 190 12.98 -7.09 -1.88
CA LEU A 190 12.83 -7.83 -0.62
C LEU A 190 13.52 -9.20 -0.70
N TRP A 191 13.42 -9.89 -1.83
CA TRP A 191 14.09 -11.17 -2.05
C TRP A 191 15.61 -11.01 -2.08
N ALA A 192 16.13 -10.03 -2.84
CA ALA A 192 17.56 -9.77 -2.96
C ALA A 192 18.22 -9.40 -1.62
N GLN A 193 17.46 -8.80 -0.69
CA GLN A 193 17.94 -8.45 0.66
C GLN A 193 17.61 -9.50 1.73
N GLY A 194 17.03 -10.65 1.35
CA GLY A 194 16.74 -11.77 2.26
C GLY A 194 15.53 -11.57 3.18
N LEU A 195 14.64 -10.62 2.86
CA LEU A 195 13.42 -10.32 3.62
C LEU A 195 12.20 -11.12 3.13
N LEU A 196 12.24 -11.66 1.90
CA LEU A 196 11.18 -12.51 1.36
C LEU A 196 11.36 -13.97 1.82
N ARG A 197 11.11 -14.22 3.11
CA ARG A 197 11.23 -15.54 3.74
C ARG A 197 9.97 -16.42 3.49
N PRO A 198 10.06 -17.76 3.66
CA PRO A 198 8.92 -18.66 3.44
C PRO A 198 7.66 -18.29 4.25
N GLU A 199 7.82 -17.75 5.45
CA GLU A 199 6.73 -17.31 6.33
C GLU A 199 5.96 -16.14 5.69
N ALA A 200 6.67 -15.17 5.10
CA ALA A 200 6.08 -14.04 4.39
C ALA A 200 5.30 -14.50 3.15
N LEU A 201 5.82 -15.50 2.45
CA LEU A 201 5.17 -16.09 1.28
C LEU A 201 3.83 -16.72 1.66
N TRP A 202 3.81 -17.58 2.68
CA TRP A 202 2.58 -18.22 3.12
C TRP A 202 1.58 -17.22 3.70
N LEU A 203 2.03 -16.27 4.51
CA LEU A 203 1.15 -15.23 5.04
C LEU A 203 0.54 -14.40 3.91
N GLY A 204 1.34 -13.95 2.94
CA GLY A 204 0.84 -13.18 1.80
C GLY A 204 -0.16 -13.96 0.94
N LEU A 205 0.06 -15.28 0.74
CA LEU A 205 -0.88 -16.16 0.05
C LEU A 205 -2.20 -16.34 0.82
N ILE A 206 -2.13 -16.55 2.13
CA ILE A 206 -3.32 -16.67 3.00
C ILE A 206 -4.14 -15.37 2.97
N LEU A 207 -3.47 -14.22 3.07
CA LEU A 207 -4.12 -12.91 3.06
C LEU A 207 -4.66 -12.51 1.67
N MET A 208 -4.20 -13.15 0.60
CA MET A 208 -4.65 -12.87 -0.77
C MET A 208 -6.14 -13.13 -0.97
N GLY A 209 -6.67 -14.22 -0.42
CA GLY A 209 -8.09 -14.55 -0.48
C GLY A 209 -8.98 -13.50 0.20
N PRO A 210 -8.79 -13.23 1.51
CA PRO A 210 -9.53 -12.19 2.23
C PRO A 210 -9.39 -10.79 1.60
N TYR A 211 -8.21 -10.42 1.10
CA TYR A 211 -8.02 -9.17 0.39
C TYR A 211 -8.87 -9.08 -0.88
N ALA A 212 -8.88 -10.14 -1.69
CA ALA A 212 -9.68 -10.20 -2.92
C ALA A 212 -11.18 -10.15 -2.61
N VAL A 213 -11.64 -10.86 -1.57
CA VAL A 213 -13.03 -10.81 -1.09
C VAL A 213 -13.40 -9.41 -0.63
N GLY A 214 -12.57 -8.78 0.20
CA GLY A 214 -12.77 -7.40 0.66
C GLY A 214 -12.86 -6.44 -0.53
N ASN A 215 -11.92 -6.51 -1.47
CA ASN A 215 -11.93 -5.68 -2.68
C ASN A 215 -13.21 -5.89 -3.51
N TRP A 216 -13.68 -7.12 -3.66
CA TRP A 216 -14.93 -7.41 -4.37
C TRP A 216 -16.15 -6.81 -3.65
N ILE A 217 -16.24 -6.96 -2.33
CA ILE A 217 -17.28 -6.35 -1.51
C ILE A 217 -17.25 -4.83 -1.66
N GLY A 218 -16.07 -4.20 -1.52
CA GLY A 218 -15.90 -2.76 -1.65
C GLY A 218 -16.34 -2.25 -3.03
N GLN A 219 -15.96 -2.95 -4.10
CA GLN A 219 -16.40 -2.61 -5.46
C GLN A 219 -17.91 -2.77 -5.65
N ALA A 220 -18.52 -3.84 -5.11
CA ALA A 220 -19.96 -4.06 -5.17
C ALA A 220 -20.76 -3.02 -4.38
N MET A 221 -20.21 -2.53 -3.27
CA MET A 221 -20.81 -1.47 -2.46
C MET A 221 -20.68 -0.08 -3.07
N PHE A 222 -19.75 0.13 -4.01
CA PHE A 222 -19.42 1.47 -4.51
C PHE A 222 -20.56 2.07 -5.34
N ASP A 223 -21.14 3.14 -4.82
CA ASP A 223 -22.13 3.98 -5.50
C ASP A 223 -21.50 5.34 -5.85
N PRO A 224 -21.34 5.68 -7.16
CA PRO A 224 -20.82 6.98 -7.58
C PRO A 224 -21.55 8.17 -6.96
N ALA A 225 -22.85 8.06 -6.67
CA ALA A 225 -23.63 9.14 -6.06
C ALA A 225 -23.23 9.44 -4.62
N ARG A 226 -22.55 8.50 -3.93
CA ARG A 226 -22.15 8.61 -2.52
C ARG A 226 -20.64 8.71 -2.33
N GLU A 227 -19.89 9.10 -3.35
CA GLU A 227 -18.42 9.19 -3.32
C GLU A 227 -17.88 9.93 -2.08
N ALA A 228 -18.52 11.04 -1.69
CA ALA A 228 -18.13 11.81 -0.52
C ALA A 228 -18.27 11.03 0.80
N LEU A 229 -19.31 10.20 0.93
CA LEU A 229 -19.52 9.33 2.10
C LEU A 229 -18.43 8.26 2.16
N TYR A 230 -18.19 7.55 1.05
CA TYR A 230 -17.15 6.52 0.99
C TYR A 230 -15.78 7.09 1.34
N ARG A 231 -15.43 8.27 0.85
CA ARG A 231 -14.17 8.93 1.19
C ARG A 231 -14.05 9.25 2.68
N ARG A 232 -15.13 9.75 3.30
CA ARG A 232 -15.16 10.01 4.76
C ARG A 232 -14.99 8.72 5.57
N VAL A 233 -15.66 7.64 5.15
CA VAL A 233 -15.54 6.32 5.78
C VAL A 233 -14.11 5.78 5.65
N ALA A 234 -13.50 5.87 4.46
CA ALA A 234 -12.09 5.51 4.27
C ALA A 234 -11.17 6.29 5.21
N TYR A 235 -11.36 7.61 5.34
CA TYR A 235 -10.56 8.44 6.24
C TYR A 235 -10.71 8.04 7.70
N ALA A 236 -11.94 7.75 8.15
CA ALA A 236 -12.19 7.27 9.50
C ALA A 236 -11.49 5.94 9.76
N ILE A 237 -11.57 4.99 8.83
CA ILE A 237 -10.93 3.67 8.96
C ILE A 237 -9.40 3.79 8.94
N ILE A 238 -8.83 4.63 8.06
CA ILE A 238 -7.39 4.90 8.03
C ILE A 238 -6.93 5.51 9.36
N GLY A 239 -7.68 6.49 9.89
CA GLY A 239 -7.37 7.12 11.18
C GLY A 239 -7.43 6.13 12.33
N ALA A 240 -8.48 5.32 12.41
CA ALA A 240 -8.62 4.28 13.42
C ALA A 240 -7.48 3.25 13.35
N SER A 241 -7.10 2.84 12.14
CA SER A 241 -6.00 1.89 11.91
C SER A 241 -4.66 2.47 12.37
N ALA A 242 -4.39 3.75 12.06
CA ALA A 242 -3.18 4.43 12.48
C ALA A 242 -3.08 4.57 14.00
N LEU A 243 -4.19 4.91 14.67
CA LEU A 243 -4.24 5.02 16.13
C LEU A 243 -4.08 3.66 16.82
N ALA A 244 -4.69 2.61 16.27
CA ALA A 244 -4.54 1.24 16.77
C ALA A 244 -3.10 0.72 16.58
N GLY A 245 -2.41 1.14 15.53
CA GLY A 245 -1.03 0.76 15.22
C GLY A 245 0.05 1.59 15.92
N LEU A 246 -0.31 2.53 16.79
CA LEU A 246 0.69 3.33 17.52
C LEU A 246 1.49 2.45 18.50
N PRO A 247 2.82 2.58 18.59
CA PRO A 247 3.64 1.84 19.58
C PRO A 247 3.42 2.26 21.05
N VAL A 248 2.38 3.05 21.35
CA VAL A 248 2.08 3.52 22.71
C VAL A 248 1.31 2.49 23.54
N TRP A 249 0.89 1.39 22.91
CA TRP A 249 0.08 0.33 23.51
C TRP A 249 0.89 -0.87 23.99
N ASP A 250 2.20 -0.87 23.77
CA ASP A 250 3.15 -1.91 24.20
C ASP A 250 3.71 -1.61 25.60
#